data_AF-A0A353WJX6-F1
#
_entry.id   AF-A0A353WJX6-F1
#
_cell.length_a   1.000
_cell.length_b   1.000
_cell.length_c   1.000
_cell.angle_alpha   90.00
_cell.angle_beta   90.00
_cell.angle_gamma   90.00
#
_symmetry.space_group_name_H-M   'P 1'
#
loop_
_entity.id
_entity.type
_entity.pdbx_description
1 polymer ?
#
loop_
_entity_poly.entity_id
_entity_poly.type
_entity_poly.pdbx_seq_one_letter_code
_entity_poly.pdbx_strand_id
1 'polypeptide(L)'
;MAYIEGTDGYDVIKDYSGDSIINAKKGNDYIYDYAGNDTYIYNLGDGQDTMRDTGGTDIITFGAGIKPEDLQFVRYSNNFIIRIRNTTDKIDIYSWFTNPTYKIEKFQFTDGTIITASVAEGRLETDKIVVIETGYSDSVTGTIGNEIYYVMGGSDTIYDPGGNDIYEAASGNDVITDMSGNDRYFPSWGSDTIRDNAGNDIYFFNLNDGQDVIYDYGGTDTISFGDGITKTDLSISQSGNNQVVSIKGTTDKITILDWYSNSQNKIEKFLFSDGSVLDFGGTAPPPPPVEP
;
A
#
# COMPACT_ATOMS: atom_id res chain seq x y z
N MET A 1 -1.91 24.52 -21.89
CA MET A 1 -0.97 23.59 -21.24
C MET A 1 -0.10 24.33 -20.25
N ALA A 2 -0.60 24.43 -19.02
CA ALA A 2 0.21 24.78 -17.85
C ALA A 2 0.95 23.53 -17.36
N TYR A 3 1.98 23.72 -16.53
CA TYR A 3 2.66 22.65 -15.80
C TYR A 3 2.61 23.00 -14.31
N ILE A 4 2.05 22.11 -13.52
CA ILE A 4 1.84 22.27 -12.08
C ILE A 4 2.61 21.16 -11.37
N GLU A 5 3.48 21.55 -10.45
CA GLU A 5 4.35 20.64 -9.74
C GLU A 5 4.19 20.85 -8.23
N GLY A 6 3.96 19.76 -7.50
CA GLY A 6 3.97 19.72 -6.04
C GLY A 6 5.38 19.58 -5.46
N THR A 7 5.44 19.16 -4.21
CA THR A 7 6.63 18.91 -3.41
C THR A 7 6.71 17.42 -3.05
N ASP A 8 7.71 16.99 -2.27
CA ASP A 8 7.78 15.59 -1.80
C ASP A 8 7.00 15.37 -0.49
N GLY A 9 6.08 16.27 -0.14
CA GLY A 9 5.22 16.17 1.03
C GLY A 9 3.79 16.53 0.68
N TYR A 10 2.89 16.50 1.69
CA TYR A 10 1.46 16.75 1.48
C TYR A 10 1.17 18.10 0.79
N ASP A 11 0.59 18.02 -0.41
CA ASP A 11 0.18 19.15 -1.21
C ASP A 11 -1.34 19.20 -1.43
N VAL A 12 -1.85 20.44 -1.57
CA VAL A 12 -3.22 20.69 -2.04
C VAL A 12 -3.13 21.47 -3.35
N ILE A 13 -3.28 20.77 -4.46
CA ILE A 13 -3.18 21.31 -5.81
C ILE A 13 -4.58 21.70 -6.29
N LYS A 14 -4.69 22.90 -6.86
CA LYS A 14 -5.93 23.41 -7.46
C LYS A 14 -5.65 23.96 -8.84
N ASP A 15 -6.21 23.33 -9.87
CA ASP A 15 -6.16 23.82 -11.23
C ASP A 15 -7.54 24.22 -11.74
N TYR A 16 -7.68 25.49 -12.15
CA TYR A 16 -8.97 26.14 -12.34
C TYR A 16 -9.51 26.08 -13.77
N SER A 17 -8.65 25.98 -14.80
CA SER A 17 -9.11 25.93 -16.19
C SER A 17 -7.98 25.70 -17.21
N GLY A 18 -8.36 25.01 -18.29
CA GLY A 18 -7.55 24.81 -19.48
C GLY A 18 -6.60 23.63 -19.30
N ASP A 19 -6.18 23.02 -20.41
CA ASP A 19 -5.29 21.86 -20.38
C ASP A 19 -4.03 22.12 -19.55
N SER A 20 -3.65 21.14 -18.74
CA SER A 20 -2.53 21.16 -17.80
C SER A 20 -1.81 19.81 -17.72
N ILE A 21 -0.58 19.87 -17.23
CA ILE A 21 0.18 18.70 -16.76
C ILE A 21 0.39 18.88 -15.27
N ILE A 22 -0.05 17.92 -14.47
CA ILE A 22 0.01 17.96 -13.01
C ILE A 22 0.91 16.82 -12.51
N ASN A 23 1.91 17.16 -11.71
CA ASN A 23 2.79 16.20 -11.05
C ASN A 23 2.82 16.53 -9.55
N ALA A 24 2.04 15.80 -8.75
CA ALA A 24 1.97 16.02 -7.30
C ALA A 24 3.28 15.61 -6.60
N LYS A 25 3.96 14.60 -7.16
CA LYS A 25 5.20 13.97 -6.68
C LYS A 25 4.91 13.11 -5.45
N LYS A 26 5.82 13.06 -4.47
CA LYS A 26 5.69 12.20 -3.30
C LYS A 26 4.80 12.87 -2.27
N GLY A 27 3.99 12.08 -1.58
CA GLY A 27 3.11 12.61 -0.54
C GLY A 27 1.80 11.84 -0.53
N ASN A 28 0.84 12.30 0.25
CA ASN A 28 -0.53 11.81 0.12
C ASN A 28 -1.37 13.01 -0.33
N ASP A 29 -1.32 13.33 -1.61
CA ASP A 29 -1.71 14.66 -2.08
C ASP A 29 -3.20 14.79 -2.35
N TYR A 30 -3.68 16.03 -2.41
CA TYR A 30 -5.05 16.33 -2.78
C TYR A 30 -5.10 17.22 -4.03
N ILE A 31 -5.63 16.69 -5.13
CA ILE A 31 -5.75 17.38 -6.42
C ILE A 31 -7.22 17.74 -6.67
N TYR A 32 -7.51 19.03 -6.82
CA TYR A 32 -8.76 19.54 -7.38
C TYR A 32 -8.51 20.09 -8.77
N ASP A 33 -8.97 19.38 -9.79
CA ASP A 33 -8.89 19.81 -11.17
C ASP A 33 -10.29 20.14 -11.71
N TYR A 34 -10.37 21.22 -12.48
CA TYR A 34 -11.63 21.75 -12.96
C TYR A 34 -11.93 21.30 -14.39
N ALA A 35 -11.76 22.16 -15.39
CA ALA A 35 -12.09 21.82 -16.78
C ALA A 35 -10.86 21.99 -17.67
N GLY A 36 -10.58 21.02 -18.53
CA GLY A 36 -9.39 21.02 -19.38
C GLY A 36 -9.26 19.67 -20.09
N ASN A 37 -8.19 19.43 -20.84
CA ASN A 37 -7.75 18.06 -21.12
C ASN A 37 -6.41 17.89 -20.43
N ASP A 38 -6.44 17.25 -19.27
CA ASP A 38 -5.38 17.32 -18.29
C ASP A 38 -4.59 16.02 -18.24
N THR A 39 -3.32 16.13 -17.89
CA THR A 39 -2.40 15.00 -17.79
C THR A 39 -1.79 14.94 -16.40
N TYR A 40 -2.15 13.93 -15.62
CA TYR A 40 -1.58 13.67 -14.31
C TYR A 40 -0.41 12.71 -14.44
N ILE A 41 0.70 13.00 -13.78
CA ILE A 41 1.87 12.13 -13.71
C ILE A 41 1.84 11.43 -12.36
N TYR A 42 1.94 10.11 -12.37
CA TYR A 42 1.97 9.30 -11.15
C TYR A 42 3.06 8.21 -11.25
N ASN A 43 3.98 8.21 -10.30
CA ASN A 43 5.14 7.33 -10.25
C ASN A 43 5.08 6.41 -9.03
N LEU A 44 5.94 5.39 -9.04
CA LEU A 44 6.11 4.51 -7.89
C LEU A 44 6.70 5.32 -6.72
N GLY A 45 6.12 5.16 -5.53
CA GLY A 45 6.49 5.88 -4.32
C GLY A 45 5.92 7.30 -4.24
N ASP A 46 5.00 7.68 -5.15
CA ASP A 46 4.32 8.97 -5.08
C ASP A 46 3.31 9.00 -3.91
N GLY A 47 2.87 7.85 -3.38
CA GLY A 47 2.08 7.74 -2.15
C GLY A 47 0.57 7.63 -2.39
N GLN A 48 -0.26 8.06 -1.43
CA GLN A 48 -1.71 7.84 -1.46
C GLN A 48 -2.45 9.13 -1.84
N ASP A 49 -2.63 9.34 -3.13
CA ASP A 49 -3.23 10.55 -3.68
C ASP A 49 -4.75 10.47 -3.73
N THR A 50 -5.35 11.62 -3.53
CA THR A 50 -6.77 11.87 -3.73
C THR A 50 -6.96 12.90 -4.82
N MET A 51 -7.86 12.64 -5.77
CA MET A 51 -8.16 13.60 -6.81
C MET A 51 -9.64 13.74 -7.10
N ARG A 52 -10.00 14.92 -7.59
CA ARG A 52 -11.30 15.22 -8.17
C ARG A 52 -11.10 15.96 -9.47
N ASP A 53 -11.52 15.33 -10.56
CA ASP A 53 -11.69 15.98 -11.87
C ASP A 53 -13.16 16.44 -12.03
N THR A 54 -13.39 17.54 -12.77
CA THR A 54 -14.73 18.02 -13.07
C THR A 54 -15.09 18.11 -14.55
N GLY A 55 -14.17 17.79 -15.46
CA GLY A 55 -14.50 17.56 -16.85
C GLY A 55 -13.33 17.74 -17.80
N GLY A 56 -13.23 16.83 -18.76
CA GLY A 56 -12.19 16.93 -19.75
C GLY A 56 -12.11 15.73 -20.65
N THR A 57 -10.92 15.52 -21.19
CA THR A 57 -10.53 14.21 -21.72
C THR A 57 -9.11 13.96 -21.22
N ASP A 58 -9.05 13.33 -20.06
CA ASP A 58 -7.91 13.41 -19.18
C ASP A 58 -7.13 12.10 -19.19
N ILE A 59 -5.87 12.20 -18.79
CA ILE A 59 -4.91 11.10 -18.85
C ILE A 59 -4.14 11.04 -17.54
N ILE A 60 -4.15 9.88 -16.87
CA ILE A 60 -3.10 9.56 -15.91
C ILE A 60 -1.98 8.85 -16.67
N THR A 61 -0.78 9.38 -16.60
CA THR A 61 0.44 8.79 -17.13
C THR A 61 1.22 8.15 -15.99
N PHE A 62 1.34 6.84 -16.04
CA PHE A 62 2.12 6.07 -15.09
C PHE A 62 3.61 6.07 -15.47
N GLY A 63 4.44 6.36 -14.47
CA GLY A 63 5.90 6.36 -14.57
C GLY A 63 6.51 4.98 -14.82
N ALA A 64 7.84 4.95 -14.95
CA ALA A 64 8.56 3.71 -15.18
C ALA A 64 8.39 2.75 -13.99
N GLY A 65 8.28 1.45 -14.28
CA GLY A 65 8.11 0.40 -13.27
C GLY A 65 6.66 0.04 -12.95
N ILE A 66 5.68 0.83 -13.41
CA ILE A 66 4.25 0.53 -13.27
C ILE A 66 3.74 -0.04 -14.59
N LYS A 67 3.11 -1.22 -14.56
CA LYS A 67 2.54 -1.89 -15.73
C LYS A 67 1.02 -2.05 -15.60
N PRO A 68 0.31 -2.26 -16.73
CA PRO A 68 -1.13 -2.55 -16.74
C PRO A 68 -1.58 -3.66 -15.78
N GLU A 69 -0.77 -4.70 -15.63
CA GLU A 69 -1.01 -5.84 -14.73
C GLU A 69 -0.76 -5.53 -13.26
N ASP A 70 -0.03 -4.46 -12.94
CA ASP A 70 0.21 -4.05 -11.56
C ASP A 70 -1.01 -3.29 -11.00
N LEU A 71 -1.87 -2.74 -11.87
CA LEU A 71 -3.04 -1.99 -11.42
C LEU A 71 -4.18 -2.89 -10.93
N GLN A 72 -4.65 -2.61 -9.72
CA GLN A 72 -5.86 -3.14 -9.13
C GLN A 72 -6.91 -2.02 -9.04
N PHE A 73 -8.09 -2.23 -9.63
CA PHE A 73 -9.16 -1.25 -9.69
C PHE A 73 -10.27 -1.61 -8.71
N VAL A 74 -10.59 -0.69 -7.81
CA VAL A 74 -11.54 -0.92 -6.74
C VAL A 74 -12.60 0.17 -6.81
N ARG A 75 -13.88 -0.22 -6.77
CA ARG A 75 -14.97 0.75 -6.65
C ARG A 75 -15.39 0.83 -5.19
N TYR A 76 -15.15 1.98 -4.57
CA TYR A 76 -15.69 2.26 -3.26
C TYR A 76 -16.76 3.36 -3.34
N SER A 77 -18.01 3.01 -3.00
CA SER A 77 -19.16 3.92 -3.13
C SER A 77 -19.28 4.48 -4.57
N ASN A 78 -18.98 5.77 -4.74
CA ASN A 78 -18.97 6.45 -6.03
C ASN A 78 -17.57 6.78 -6.56
N ASN A 79 -16.52 6.40 -5.82
CA ASN A 79 -15.14 6.65 -6.17
C ASN A 79 -14.54 5.47 -6.96
N PHE A 80 -13.48 5.78 -7.72
CA PHE A 80 -12.67 4.80 -8.44
C PHE A 80 -11.26 4.85 -7.87
N ILE A 81 -10.89 3.79 -7.16
CA ILE A 81 -9.59 3.66 -6.52
C ILE A 81 -8.71 2.82 -7.43
N ILE A 82 -7.52 3.33 -7.71
CA ILE A 82 -6.47 2.63 -8.46
C ILE A 82 -5.35 2.35 -7.48
N ARG A 83 -5.04 1.08 -7.27
CA ARG A 83 -3.91 0.65 -6.46
C ARG A 83 -2.82 0.09 -7.34
N ILE A 84 -1.57 0.28 -6.94
CA ILE A 84 -0.44 -0.43 -7.53
C ILE A 84 -0.16 -1.64 -6.64
N ARG A 85 -0.35 -2.85 -7.19
CA ARG A 85 -0.15 -4.10 -6.47
C ARG A 85 1.24 -4.14 -5.86
N ASN A 86 1.28 -4.65 -4.63
CA ASN A 86 2.49 -4.79 -3.84
C ASN A 86 3.21 -3.47 -3.53
N THR A 87 2.44 -2.39 -3.35
CA THR A 87 2.92 -1.08 -2.91
C THR A 87 1.84 -0.44 -2.04
N THR A 88 2.20 0.61 -1.29
CA THR A 88 1.24 1.48 -0.62
C THR A 88 0.58 2.50 -1.56
N ASP A 89 1.04 2.62 -2.80
CA ASP A 89 0.62 3.66 -3.73
C ASP A 89 -0.82 3.43 -4.20
N LYS A 90 -1.63 4.48 -4.10
CA LYS A 90 -2.99 4.50 -4.64
C LYS A 90 -3.42 5.88 -5.09
N ILE A 91 -4.40 5.90 -5.99
CA ILE A 91 -5.11 7.09 -6.43
C ILE A 91 -6.59 6.88 -6.14
N ASP A 92 -7.20 7.70 -5.29
CA ASP A 92 -8.64 7.76 -5.07
C ASP A 92 -9.28 8.87 -5.91
N ILE A 93 -10.02 8.48 -6.95
CA ILE A 93 -10.69 9.41 -7.86
C ILE A 93 -12.16 9.58 -7.43
N TYR A 94 -12.46 10.77 -6.92
CA TYR A 94 -13.76 11.09 -6.35
C TYR A 94 -14.87 11.14 -7.40
N SER A 95 -16.02 10.59 -7.03
CA SER A 95 -17.28 10.76 -7.78
C SER A 95 -17.30 10.21 -9.20
N TRP A 96 -16.31 9.38 -9.58
CA TRP A 96 -16.19 8.68 -10.87
C TRP A 96 -17.50 8.05 -11.36
N PHE A 97 -18.26 7.41 -10.46
CA PHE A 97 -19.49 6.69 -10.80
C PHE A 97 -20.76 7.56 -10.71
N THR A 98 -20.64 8.87 -10.45
CA THR A 98 -21.80 9.78 -10.36
C THR A 98 -22.08 10.51 -11.68
N ASN A 99 -21.04 10.89 -12.42
CA ASN A 99 -21.15 11.68 -13.63
C ASN A 99 -19.99 11.31 -14.58
N PRO A 100 -20.25 10.98 -15.85
CA PRO A 100 -19.20 10.70 -16.82
C PRO A 100 -18.15 11.80 -16.96
N THR A 101 -18.47 13.06 -16.64
CA THR A 101 -17.50 14.18 -16.68
C THR A 101 -16.55 14.22 -15.49
N TYR A 102 -16.58 13.25 -14.57
CA TYR A 102 -15.65 13.17 -13.43
C TYR A 102 -14.67 12.00 -13.58
N LYS A 103 -14.60 11.44 -14.79
CA LYS A 103 -13.80 10.26 -15.07
C LYS A 103 -12.52 10.70 -15.75
N ILE A 104 -11.44 9.99 -15.43
CA ILE A 104 -10.22 10.04 -16.23
C ILE A 104 -10.37 9.06 -17.37
N GLU A 105 -10.32 9.52 -18.62
CA GLU A 105 -10.63 8.69 -19.78
C GLU A 105 -9.55 7.65 -20.08
N LYS A 106 -8.29 7.95 -19.77
CA LYS A 106 -7.15 7.12 -20.17
C LYS A 106 -6.10 6.98 -19.07
N PHE A 107 -5.54 5.78 -19.03
CA PHE A 107 -4.40 5.40 -18.20
C PHE A 107 -3.28 4.97 -19.15
N GLN A 108 -2.25 5.80 -19.27
CA GLN A 108 -1.14 5.63 -20.21
C GLN A 108 0.11 5.15 -19.50
N PHE A 109 0.83 4.20 -20.10
CA PHE A 109 2.05 3.61 -19.55
C PHE A 109 3.26 3.96 -20.41
N THR A 110 4.46 3.79 -19.85
CA THR A 110 5.73 4.14 -20.53
C THR A 110 6.01 3.33 -21.79
N ASP A 111 5.40 2.14 -21.94
CA ASP A 111 5.51 1.30 -23.13
C ASP A 111 4.52 1.70 -24.26
N GLY A 112 3.71 2.73 -24.01
CA GLY A 112 2.67 3.21 -24.93
C GLY A 112 1.33 2.48 -24.80
N THR A 113 1.22 1.50 -23.89
CA THR A 113 -0.07 0.87 -23.57
C THR A 113 -1.03 1.92 -23.01
N ILE A 114 -2.31 1.81 -23.37
CA ILE A 114 -3.39 2.64 -22.85
C ILE A 114 -4.53 1.73 -22.39
N ILE A 115 -4.92 1.87 -21.13
CA ILE A 115 -6.20 1.34 -20.62
C ILE A 115 -7.21 2.49 -20.69
N THR A 116 -8.38 2.26 -21.25
CA THR A 116 -9.48 3.25 -21.22
C THR A 116 -10.30 3.09 -19.95
N ALA A 117 -11.00 4.15 -19.54
CA ALA A 117 -11.96 4.13 -18.43
C ALA A 117 -12.91 2.91 -18.47
N SER A 118 -13.46 2.60 -19.64
CA SER A 118 -14.36 1.45 -19.80
C SER A 118 -13.67 0.09 -19.59
N VAL A 119 -12.42 -0.05 -20.01
CA VAL A 119 -11.64 -1.28 -19.77
C VAL A 119 -11.28 -1.39 -18.30
N ALA A 120 -10.91 -0.28 -17.66
CA ALA A 120 -10.60 -0.24 -16.23
C ALA A 120 -11.84 -0.57 -15.37
N GLU A 121 -13.01 -0.02 -15.69
CA GLU A 121 -14.29 -0.37 -15.04
C GLU A 121 -14.67 -1.84 -15.24
N GLY A 122 -14.37 -2.41 -16.42
CA GLY A 122 -14.57 -3.84 -16.69
C GLY A 122 -13.61 -4.75 -15.93
N ARG A 123 -12.58 -4.18 -15.27
CA ARG A 123 -11.56 -4.85 -14.45
C ARG A 123 -11.72 -4.54 -12.96
N LEU A 124 -12.84 -3.96 -12.54
CA LEU A 124 -13.11 -3.76 -11.11
C LEU A 124 -13.03 -5.09 -10.36
N GLU A 125 -12.30 -5.08 -9.25
CA GLU A 125 -12.28 -6.22 -8.34
C GLU A 125 -13.70 -6.50 -7.83
N THR A 126 -14.05 -7.78 -7.79
CA THR A 126 -15.34 -8.24 -7.28
C THR A 126 -15.29 -8.64 -5.80
N ASP A 127 -14.10 -8.57 -5.22
CA ASP A 127 -13.84 -8.86 -3.81
C ASP A 127 -14.66 -7.92 -2.92
N LYS A 128 -15.07 -8.42 -1.75
CA LYS A 128 -15.97 -7.68 -0.88
C LYS A 128 -15.20 -6.58 -0.18
N ILE A 129 -15.54 -5.34 -0.50
CA ILE A 129 -14.95 -4.19 0.17
C ILE A 129 -15.65 -3.98 1.53
N VAL A 130 -14.87 -4.05 2.60
CA VAL A 130 -15.27 -3.75 3.98
C VAL A 130 -14.65 -2.41 4.36
N VAL A 131 -15.46 -1.35 4.41
CA VAL A 131 -14.98 -0.01 4.78
C VAL A 131 -15.55 0.45 6.10
N ILE A 132 -14.68 1.01 6.91
CA ILE A 132 -14.98 1.58 8.21
C ILE A 132 -14.26 2.93 8.33
N GLU A 133 -15.01 4.02 8.22
CA GLU A 133 -14.49 5.40 8.14
C GLU A 133 -14.66 6.19 9.45
N THR A 134 -14.78 5.52 10.60
CA THR A 134 -15.24 6.23 11.79
C THR A 134 -14.18 7.15 12.39
N GLY A 135 -12.89 6.91 12.12
CA GLY A 135 -11.78 7.60 12.77
C GLY A 135 -11.64 7.27 14.26
N TYR A 136 -12.42 6.29 14.74
CA TYR A 136 -12.38 5.74 16.09
C TYR A 136 -11.96 4.28 16.02
N SER A 137 -11.56 3.73 17.18
CA SER A 137 -11.35 2.29 17.31
C SER A 137 -12.60 1.49 16.97
N ASP A 138 -12.45 0.60 16.00
CA ASP A 138 -13.47 -0.28 15.47
C ASP A 138 -13.09 -1.76 15.66
N SER A 139 -14.11 -2.62 15.59
CA SER A 139 -13.93 -4.07 15.62
C SER A 139 -14.66 -4.71 14.45
N VAL A 140 -13.91 -5.48 13.67
CA VAL A 140 -14.35 -6.05 12.40
C VAL A 140 -14.24 -7.56 12.46
N THR A 141 -15.25 -8.23 11.90
CA THR A 141 -15.19 -9.66 11.64
C THR A 141 -15.41 -9.90 10.15
N GLY A 142 -14.40 -10.50 9.54
CA GLY A 142 -14.35 -10.89 8.13
C GLY A 142 -15.21 -12.07 7.78
N THR A 143 -15.00 -12.62 6.57
CA THR A 143 -15.63 -13.86 6.15
C THR A 143 -14.58 -14.90 5.71
N ILE A 144 -14.92 -15.78 4.77
CA ILE A 144 -13.94 -16.74 4.19
C ILE A 144 -13.65 -16.36 2.72
N GLY A 145 -14.12 -15.18 2.31
CA GLY A 145 -14.04 -14.68 0.95
C GLY A 145 -12.87 -13.72 0.84
N ASN A 146 -12.50 -13.36 -0.38
CA ASN A 146 -11.54 -12.29 -0.56
C ASN A 146 -12.22 -10.95 -0.26
N GLU A 147 -11.65 -10.23 0.68
CA GLU A 147 -12.08 -8.97 1.21
C GLU A 147 -10.97 -7.89 1.11
N ILE A 148 -11.42 -6.64 1.01
CA ILE A 148 -10.52 -5.49 1.14
C ILE A 148 -11.00 -4.68 2.33
N TYR A 149 -10.20 -4.65 3.39
CA TYR A 149 -10.46 -3.88 4.60
C TYR A 149 -9.84 -2.49 4.46
N TYR A 150 -10.69 -1.48 4.56
CA TYR A 150 -10.28 -0.10 4.73
C TYR A 150 -10.79 0.36 6.11
N VAL A 151 -9.96 0.24 7.14
CA VAL A 151 -10.27 0.73 8.48
C VAL A 151 -9.43 1.99 8.72
N MET A 152 -10.10 3.11 8.91
CA MET A 152 -9.47 4.43 8.88
C MET A 152 -9.41 5.01 10.28
N GLY A 153 -8.20 5.17 10.80
CA GLY A 153 -7.93 5.95 12.01
C GLY A 153 -8.42 5.30 13.31
N GLY A 154 -7.68 5.48 14.41
CA GLY A 154 -8.01 4.82 15.67
C GLY A 154 -7.34 3.46 15.78
N SER A 155 -7.37 2.83 16.95
CA SER A 155 -6.79 1.50 17.15
C SER A 155 -7.84 0.42 16.88
N ASP A 156 -7.74 -0.24 15.74
CA ASP A 156 -8.74 -1.17 15.23
C ASP A 156 -8.42 -2.63 15.56
N THR A 157 -9.44 -3.48 15.54
CA THR A 157 -9.28 -4.93 15.66
C THR A 157 -10.01 -5.64 14.54
N ILE A 158 -9.26 -6.30 13.68
CA ILE A 158 -9.78 -7.12 12.58
C ILE A 158 -9.56 -8.59 12.93
N TYR A 159 -10.64 -9.37 12.90
CA TYR A 159 -10.57 -10.83 12.90
C TYR A 159 -11.09 -11.35 11.57
N ASP A 160 -10.25 -12.04 10.82
CA ASP A 160 -10.59 -12.59 9.52
C ASP A 160 -10.52 -14.11 9.51
N PRO A 161 -11.63 -14.82 9.24
CA PRO A 161 -11.64 -16.27 9.11
C PRO A 161 -10.87 -16.82 7.89
N GLY A 162 -10.43 -15.98 6.96
CA GLY A 162 -9.50 -16.29 5.87
C GLY A 162 -9.98 -15.80 4.50
N GLY A 163 -9.16 -15.94 3.47
CA GLY A 163 -9.47 -15.39 2.15
C GLY A 163 -8.20 -15.20 1.34
N ASN A 164 -8.17 -14.25 0.41
CA ASN A 164 -6.92 -13.62 0.02
C ASN A 164 -7.20 -12.13 0.10
N ASP A 165 -6.75 -11.54 1.19
CA ASP A 165 -7.30 -10.31 1.72
C ASP A 165 -6.29 -9.17 1.62
N ILE A 166 -6.81 -7.97 1.72
CA ILE A 166 -6.00 -6.77 1.78
C ILE A 166 -6.44 -5.95 2.99
N TYR A 167 -5.51 -5.69 3.90
CA TYR A 167 -5.75 -4.93 5.12
C TYR A 167 -5.10 -3.55 5.03
N GLU A 168 -5.89 -2.49 4.93
CA GLU A 168 -5.44 -1.11 5.11
C GLU A 168 -5.97 -0.58 6.45
N ALA A 169 -5.08 -0.51 7.45
CA ALA A 169 -5.43 -0.08 8.81
C ALA A 169 -5.10 1.40 9.12
N ALA A 170 -4.36 2.04 8.22
CA ALA A 170 -4.11 3.47 8.19
C ALA A 170 -3.37 4.03 9.42
N SER A 171 -4.05 4.48 10.47
CA SER A 171 -3.35 5.14 11.59
C SER A 171 -3.93 4.69 12.90
N GLY A 172 -3.12 4.16 13.80
CA GLY A 172 -3.65 3.44 14.94
C GLY A 172 -2.62 2.53 15.55
N ASN A 173 -3.04 1.81 16.58
CA ASN A 173 -2.30 0.62 16.99
C ASN A 173 -3.25 -0.53 16.76
N ASP A 174 -3.16 -1.11 15.58
CA ASP A 174 -4.15 -2.01 15.02
C ASP A 174 -3.78 -3.45 15.33
N VAL A 175 -4.82 -4.28 15.49
CA VAL A 175 -4.66 -5.71 15.71
C VAL A 175 -5.37 -6.46 14.60
N ILE A 176 -4.58 -7.10 13.74
CA ILE A 176 -5.10 -7.93 12.64
C ILE A 176 -4.84 -9.39 13.02
N THR A 177 -5.88 -10.21 12.99
CA THR A 177 -5.78 -11.66 13.15
C THR A 177 -6.42 -12.33 11.95
N ASP A 178 -5.60 -12.88 11.08
CA ASP A 178 -6.02 -13.68 9.93
C ASP A 178 -5.76 -15.18 10.17
N MET A 179 -6.60 -16.01 9.58
CA MET A 179 -6.59 -17.46 9.78
C MET A 179 -6.06 -18.26 8.58
N SER A 180 -6.02 -17.69 7.36
CA SER A 180 -5.39 -18.27 6.17
C SER A 180 -5.58 -17.37 4.96
N GLY A 181 -4.60 -17.31 4.07
CA GLY A 181 -4.80 -16.65 2.78
C GLY A 181 -3.54 -16.45 1.96
N ASN A 182 -3.50 -15.43 1.14
CA ASN A 182 -2.25 -14.90 0.56
C ASN A 182 -2.44 -13.40 0.57
N ASP A 183 -2.13 -12.83 1.71
CA ASP A 183 -2.71 -11.58 2.17
C ASP A 183 -1.70 -10.46 2.08
N ARG A 184 -2.23 -9.24 2.08
CA ARG A 184 -1.43 -8.03 1.99
C ARG A 184 -1.78 -7.12 3.14
N TYR A 185 -0.79 -6.88 4.00
CA TYR A 185 -0.93 -6.07 5.19
C TYR A 185 -0.29 -4.70 4.97
N PHE A 186 -1.12 -3.67 5.04
CA PHE A 186 -0.74 -2.25 5.05
C PHE A 186 -1.13 -1.65 6.42
N PRO A 187 -0.43 -2.06 7.50
CA PRO A 187 -0.71 -1.56 8.85
C PRO A 187 -0.53 -0.04 8.93
N SER A 188 0.46 0.49 8.19
CA SER A 188 0.73 1.92 8.03
C SER A 188 1.19 2.54 9.36
N TRP A 189 0.57 3.61 9.86
CA TRP A 189 1.13 4.37 10.98
C TRP A 189 0.70 3.83 12.35
N GLY A 190 1.68 3.42 13.14
CA GLY A 190 1.60 3.34 14.59
C GLY A 190 2.38 2.18 15.18
N SER A 191 1.72 1.27 15.89
CA SER A 191 2.41 0.12 16.48
C SER A 191 1.48 -1.07 16.41
N ASP A 192 1.56 -1.74 15.28
CA ASP A 192 0.54 -2.67 14.85
C ASP A 192 0.92 -4.10 15.21
N THR A 193 -0.07 -4.94 15.43
CA THR A 193 0.09 -6.35 15.72
C THR A 193 -0.63 -7.17 14.67
N ILE A 194 0.13 -7.90 13.87
CA ILE A 194 -0.39 -8.82 12.87
C ILE A 194 -0.17 -10.25 13.38
N ARG A 195 -1.25 -11.02 13.46
CA ARG A 195 -1.24 -12.45 13.74
C ARG A 195 -1.77 -13.16 12.52
N ASP A 196 -0.83 -13.64 11.73
CA ASP A 196 -1.08 -14.34 10.49
C ASP A 196 -1.00 -15.85 10.69
N ASN A 197 -1.58 -16.59 9.76
CA ASN A 197 -1.50 -18.04 9.71
C ASN A 197 -0.86 -18.49 8.39
N ALA A 198 -1.48 -19.44 7.69
CA ALA A 198 -0.88 -20.05 6.52
C ALA A 198 -1.16 -19.22 5.28
N GLY A 199 -0.13 -18.95 4.48
CA GLY A 199 -0.30 -18.20 3.25
C GLY A 199 1.00 -17.96 2.50
N ASN A 200 1.00 -17.04 1.56
CA ASN A 200 2.24 -16.42 1.09
C ASN A 200 1.99 -14.93 1.14
N ASP A 201 2.37 -14.36 2.26
CA ASP A 201 1.84 -13.09 2.72
C ASP A 201 2.86 -11.98 2.52
N ILE A 202 2.35 -10.75 2.39
CA ILE A 202 3.19 -9.57 2.20
C ILE A 202 2.85 -8.53 3.25
N TYR A 203 3.84 -8.21 4.08
CA TYR A 203 3.78 -7.17 5.09
C TYR A 203 4.51 -5.93 4.60
N PHE A 204 3.79 -4.83 4.45
CA PHE A 204 4.37 -3.55 4.02
C PHE A 204 4.89 -2.77 5.21
N PHE A 205 6.08 -2.19 5.06
CA PHE A 205 6.70 -1.37 6.11
C PHE A 205 7.50 -0.21 5.53
N ASN A 206 7.18 1.00 5.94
CA ASN A 206 7.74 2.26 5.47
C ASN A 206 8.38 3.04 6.63
N LEU A 207 9.03 4.15 6.28
CA LEU A 207 9.53 5.09 7.27
C LEU A 207 8.37 5.75 8.03
N ASN A 208 8.50 5.85 9.35
CA ASN A 208 7.48 6.38 10.26
C ASN A 208 6.23 5.49 10.44
N ASP A 209 6.24 4.26 9.96
CA ASP A 209 5.18 3.27 10.27
C ASP A 209 5.23 2.88 11.76
N GLY A 210 6.37 3.06 12.43
CA GLY A 210 6.50 2.87 13.86
C GLY A 210 6.99 1.47 14.25
N GLN A 211 6.35 0.86 15.25
CA GLN A 211 6.90 -0.34 15.91
C GLN A 211 5.96 -1.54 15.85
N ASP A 212 6.09 -2.31 14.78
CA ASP A 212 5.17 -3.39 14.47
C ASP A 212 5.63 -4.73 15.03
N VAL A 213 4.65 -5.60 15.25
CA VAL A 213 4.83 -6.96 15.72
C VAL A 213 4.10 -7.89 14.77
N ILE A 214 4.84 -8.85 14.21
CA ILE A 214 4.29 -9.88 13.33
C ILE A 214 4.47 -11.23 14.00
N TYR A 215 3.37 -11.97 14.12
CA TYR A 215 3.39 -13.41 14.30
C TYR A 215 2.95 -14.01 12.98
N ASP A 216 3.83 -14.80 12.37
CA ASP A 216 3.55 -15.54 11.15
C ASP A 216 3.49 -17.05 11.45
N TYR A 217 2.72 -17.80 10.65
CA TYR A 217 2.68 -19.25 10.70
C TYR A 217 2.57 -19.89 9.31
N GLY A 218 3.65 -19.72 8.55
CA GLY A 218 4.10 -20.67 7.56
C GLY A 218 3.63 -20.31 6.17
N GLY A 219 4.57 -20.19 5.27
CA GLY A 219 4.27 -19.71 3.95
C GLY A 219 5.54 -19.56 3.15
N THR A 220 5.53 -18.61 2.24
CA THR A 220 6.77 -18.02 1.71
C THR A 220 6.56 -16.53 1.69
N ASP A 221 6.88 -15.92 2.82
CA ASP A 221 6.34 -14.63 3.17
C ASP A 221 7.36 -13.53 2.88
N THR A 222 6.87 -12.31 2.76
CA THR A 222 7.69 -11.16 2.36
C THR A 222 7.42 -9.96 3.27
N ILE A 223 8.48 -9.39 3.83
CA ILE A 223 8.43 -7.98 4.26
C ILE A 223 8.83 -7.13 3.07
N SER A 224 7.93 -6.26 2.63
CA SER A 224 8.18 -5.30 1.55
C SER A 224 8.49 -3.94 2.15
N PHE A 225 9.76 -3.55 2.08
CA PHE A 225 10.22 -2.25 2.55
C PHE A 225 9.92 -1.16 1.52
N GLY A 226 9.32 -0.09 1.99
CA GLY A 226 9.00 1.10 1.21
C GLY A 226 10.20 1.88 0.72
N ASP A 227 9.88 2.89 -0.08
CA ASP A 227 10.85 3.79 -0.66
C ASP A 227 11.71 4.50 0.39
N GLY A 228 13.01 4.62 0.11
CA GLY A 228 13.97 5.22 1.03
C GLY A 228 14.50 4.29 2.11
N ILE A 229 14.07 3.02 2.14
CA ILE A 229 14.66 1.97 2.98
C ILE A 229 15.49 1.04 2.11
N THR A 230 16.79 0.94 2.38
CA THR A 230 17.70 0.04 1.70
C THR A 230 18.23 -1.05 2.64
N LYS A 231 18.84 -2.09 2.06
CA LYS A 231 19.52 -3.15 2.82
C LYS A 231 20.51 -2.62 3.85
N THR A 232 21.21 -1.53 3.55
CA THR A 232 22.21 -0.94 4.44
C THR A 232 21.60 -0.16 5.60
N ASP A 233 20.34 0.24 5.49
CA ASP A 233 19.61 0.94 6.54
C ASP A 233 19.10 -0.03 7.61
N LEU A 234 18.98 -1.33 7.28
CA LEU A 234 18.52 -2.33 8.24
C LEU A 234 19.58 -2.66 9.30
N SER A 235 19.11 -2.79 10.54
CA SER A 235 19.80 -3.41 11.67
C SER A 235 18.99 -4.63 12.12
N ILE A 236 19.49 -5.82 11.80
CA ILE A 236 18.84 -7.11 12.06
C ILE A 236 19.47 -7.73 13.32
N SER A 237 18.68 -7.98 14.36
CA SER A 237 19.15 -8.49 15.64
C SER A 237 18.20 -9.49 16.27
N GLN A 238 18.71 -10.40 17.09
CA GLN A 238 17.90 -11.35 17.84
C GLN A 238 17.57 -10.81 19.23
N SER A 239 16.30 -10.91 19.65
CA SER A 239 15.86 -10.61 21.01
C SER A 239 15.02 -11.76 21.56
N GLY A 240 15.59 -12.56 22.46
CA GLY A 240 14.97 -13.83 22.87
C GLY A 240 14.80 -14.76 21.67
N ASN A 241 13.58 -15.23 21.41
CA ASN A 241 13.26 -16.05 20.24
C ASN A 241 12.79 -15.24 19.01
N ASN A 242 12.80 -13.91 19.11
CA ASN A 242 12.26 -13.02 18.09
C ASN A 242 13.37 -12.47 17.19
N GLN A 243 13.03 -12.21 15.93
CA GLN A 243 13.86 -11.44 15.01
C GLN A 243 13.39 -9.98 15.04
N VAL A 244 14.28 -9.06 15.36
CA VAL A 244 14.02 -7.61 15.33
C VAL A 244 14.75 -7.02 14.13
N VAL A 245 14.02 -6.27 13.32
CA VAL A 245 14.55 -5.53 12.17
C VAL A 245 14.26 -4.05 12.40
N SER A 246 15.30 -3.25 12.65
CA SER A 246 15.16 -1.81 12.89
C SER A 246 15.75 -1.00 11.74
N ILE A 247 15.19 0.18 11.48
CA ILE A 247 15.73 1.13 10.50
C ILE A 247 16.71 2.07 11.20
N LYS A 248 17.96 2.12 10.74
CA LYS A 248 19.01 2.94 11.35
C LYS A 248 18.64 4.42 11.27
N GLY A 249 18.79 5.10 12.40
CA GLY A 249 18.51 6.54 12.48
C GLY A 249 17.04 6.88 12.69
N THR A 250 16.13 5.90 12.77
CA THR A 250 14.73 6.11 13.13
C THR A 250 14.34 5.28 14.36
N THR A 251 13.09 5.42 14.80
CA THR A 251 12.49 4.55 15.83
C THR A 251 11.78 3.33 15.24
N ASP A 252 11.72 3.24 13.92
CA ASP A 252 10.92 2.26 13.21
C ASP A 252 11.54 0.87 13.34
N LYS A 253 10.71 -0.13 13.68
CA LYS A 253 11.14 -1.51 13.74
C LYS A 253 9.98 -2.48 13.51
N ILE A 254 10.34 -3.66 13.02
CA ILE A 254 9.47 -4.82 12.97
C ILE A 254 10.03 -5.88 13.92
N THR A 255 9.17 -6.43 14.77
CA THR A 255 9.49 -7.59 15.63
C THR A 255 8.73 -8.81 15.13
N ILE A 256 9.45 -9.76 14.55
CA ILE A 256 8.89 -11.04 14.08
C ILE A 256 9.02 -12.05 15.21
N LEU A 257 7.86 -12.46 15.74
CA LEU A 257 7.76 -13.32 16.90
C LEU A 257 8.16 -14.76 16.57
N ASP A 258 8.88 -15.39 17.50
CA ASP A 258 9.20 -16.82 17.44
C ASP A 258 9.97 -17.30 16.19
N TRP A 259 10.60 -16.38 15.46
CA TRP A 259 11.50 -16.65 14.33
C TRP A 259 12.55 -17.74 14.61
N TYR A 260 13.10 -17.75 15.82
CA TYR A 260 14.13 -18.70 16.25
C TYR A 260 13.55 -19.93 16.98
N SER A 261 12.23 -19.97 17.22
CA SER A 261 11.51 -21.08 17.85
C SER A 261 11.04 -22.12 16.83
N ASN A 262 10.45 -21.67 15.72
CA ASN A 262 9.84 -22.53 14.70
C ASN A 262 10.20 -22.01 13.30
N SER A 263 10.55 -22.91 12.38
CA SER A 263 10.82 -22.53 10.99
C SER A 263 9.60 -22.01 10.25
N GLN A 264 8.39 -22.32 10.72
CA GLN A 264 7.15 -21.78 10.17
C GLN A 264 6.88 -20.34 10.57
N ASN A 265 7.60 -19.77 11.54
CA ASN A 265 7.34 -18.40 12.01
C ASN A 265 8.35 -17.41 11.39
N LYS A 266 8.95 -17.79 10.27
CA LYS A 266 9.98 -17.02 9.60
C LYS A 266 9.36 -16.35 8.40
N ILE A 267 9.82 -15.15 8.12
CA ILE A 267 9.52 -14.46 6.87
C ILE A 267 10.71 -14.66 5.93
N GLU A 268 10.50 -15.33 4.81
CA GLU A 268 11.58 -15.78 3.93
C GLU A 268 12.25 -14.64 3.19
N LYS A 269 11.53 -13.54 2.89
CA LYS A 269 12.06 -12.51 1.98
C LYS A 269 11.92 -11.12 2.55
N PHE A 270 12.98 -10.34 2.46
CA PHE A 270 12.89 -8.88 2.55
C PHE A 270 13.08 -8.29 1.15
N LEU A 271 12.02 -7.67 0.62
CA LEU A 271 11.98 -7.01 -0.67
C LEU A 271 12.18 -5.51 -0.48
N PHE A 272 12.95 -4.88 -1.37
CA PHE A 272 13.21 -3.44 -1.37
C PHE A 272 12.71 -2.81 -2.68
N SER A 273 12.50 -1.50 -2.69
CA SER A 273 11.94 -0.79 -3.85
C SER A 273 12.84 -0.80 -5.09
N ASP A 274 14.15 -1.07 -4.94
CA ASP A 274 15.06 -1.31 -6.06
C ASP A 274 14.93 -2.72 -6.69
N GLY A 275 13.99 -3.53 -6.19
CA GLY A 275 13.75 -4.92 -6.59
C GLY A 275 14.77 -5.91 -6.03
N SER A 276 15.73 -5.46 -5.23
CA SER A 276 16.67 -6.36 -4.58
C SER A 276 15.98 -7.12 -3.43
N VAL A 277 16.46 -8.33 -3.14
CA VAL A 277 15.88 -9.21 -2.12
C VAL A 277 16.96 -9.68 -1.14
N LEU A 278 16.67 -9.75 0.15
CA LEU A 278 17.36 -10.62 1.10
C LEU A 278 16.50 -11.88 1.26
N ASP A 279 17.07 -13.05 0.95
CA ASP A 279 16.37 -14.32 0.99
C ASP A 279 16.91 -15.18 2.15
N PHE A 280 15.99 -15.64 2.99
CA PHE A 280 16.20 -16.43 4.19
C PHE A 280 15.59 -17.84 4.08
N GLY A 281 15.07 -18.23 2.91
CA GLY A 281 14.36 -19.49 2.61
C GLY A 281 15.17 -20.79 2.73
N GLY A 282 16.23 -20.78 3.54
CA GLY A 282 17.07 -21.92 3.89
C GLY A 282 18.19 -21.61 4.89
N THR A 283 18.36 -20.36 5.34
CA THR A 283 19.44 -19.95 6.24
C THR A 283 18.97 -18.89 7.22
N ALA A 284 19.41 -18.99 8.48
CA ALA A 284 19.24 -17.90 9.43
C ALA A 284 19.90 -16.61 8.90
N PRO A 285 19.34 -15.42 9.17
CA PRO A 285 20.02 -14.17 8.87
C PRO A 285 21.42 -14.16 9.50
N PRO A 286 22.39 -13.46 8.89
CA PRO A 286 23.73 -13.38 9.45
C PRO A 286 23.65 -12.86 10.90
N PRO A 287 24.39 -13.46 11.84
CA PRO A 287 24.41 -13.00 13.22
C PRO A 287 24.83 -11.52 13.24
N PRO A 288 24.28 -10.71 14.16
CA PRO A 288 24.63 -9.30 14.25
C PRO A 288 26.16 -9.15 14.39
N PRO A 289 26.74 -8.03 13.90
CA PRO A 289 28.11 -7.69 14.21
C PRO A 289 28.27 -7.72 15.73
N VAL A 290 29.21 -8.52 16.22
CA VAL A 290 29.62 -8.43 17.63
C VAL A 290 30.27 -7.06 17.79
N GLU A 291 29.62 -6.13 18.49
CA GLU A 291 30.27 -4.87 18.84
C GLU A 291 31.54 -5.16 19.66
N PRO A 292 32.67 -4.47 19.38
CA PRO A 292 33.95 -4.72 20.01
C PRO A 292 34.00 -4.38 21.51
#